data_AF-A0A2M8KK28-F1
#
_entry.id   AF-A0A2M8KK28-F1
#
_cell.length_a   1.000
_cell.length_b   1.000
_cell.length_c   1.000
_cell.angle_alpha   90.00
_cell.angle_beta   90.00
_cell.angle_gamma   90.00
#
_symmetry.space_group_name_H-M   'P 1'
#
loop_
_entity.id
_entity.type
_entity.pdbx_description
1 polymer ?
#
loop_
_entity_poly.entity_id
_entity_poly.type
_entity_poly.pdbx_seq_one_letter_code
_entity_poly.pdbx_strand_id
1 'polypeptide(L)'
;MARDTLQSLRILQAKKLTLIGPPLSFGQYGIREIYFGSLSYYFGVLGLMLTNNSVFGPIYINIGLMIIALYFFYKLAHQYLKNETKALIVTLMYALSPLIVSYIRFYWNPNFVLTIAPIFWYLYLSCFNSKNPNMSFIKIFLCGLLGGLLINLHYFVAPVIFLAIFYLFIKLKDKKISFLYI
;
A
#
# COMPACT_ATOMS: atom_id res chain seq x y z
N MET A 1 9.63 -12.36 10.80
CA MET A 1 9.07 -11.51 11.87
C MET A 1 10.15 -10.89 12.74
N ALA A 2 10.87 -11.66 13.57
CA ALA A 2 11.89 -11.11 14.48
C ALA A 2 13.01 -10.33 13.78
N ARG A 3 13.50 -10.82 12.63
CA ARG A 3 14.53 -10.12 11.84
C ARG A 3 14.12 -8.72 11.41
N ASP A 4 12.93 -8.59 10.80
CA ASP A 4 12.49 -7.32 10.21
C ASP A 4 12.14 -6.30 11.32
N THR A 5 11.56 -6.77 12.43
CA THR A 5 11.34 -5.95 13.63
C THR A 5 12.65 -5.53 14.27
N LEU A 6 13.65 -6.41 14.35
CA LEU A 6 14.98 -6.07 14.87
C LEU A 6 15.68 -5.05 13.99
N GLN A 7 15.56 -5.15 12.67
CA GLN A 7 16.11 -4.14 11.76
C GLN A 7 15.41 -2.79 11.96
N SER A 8 14.09 -2.79 12.14
CA SER A 8 13.32 -1.59 12.47
C SER A 8 13.78 -0.97 13.80
N LEU A 9 14.03 -1.79 14.81
CA LEU A 9 14.57 -1.35 16.10
C LEU A 9 15.97 -0.73 15.96
N ARG A 10 16.84 -1.32 15.14
CA ARG A 10 18.17 -0.75 14.84
C ARG A 10 18.08 0.59 14.13
N ILE A 11 17.15 0.76 13.20
CA ILE A 11 16.91 2.06 12.55
C ILE A 11 16.50 3.09 13.63
N LEU A 12 15.59 2.73 14.53
CA LEU A 12 15.07 3.62 15.56
C LEU A 12 16.14 3.99 16.61
N GLN A 13 16.84 3.00 17.17
CA GLN A 13 17.78 3.21 18.28
C GLN A 13 19.17 3.64 17.81
N ALA A 14 19.72 2.98 16.79
CA ALA A 14 21.06 3.26 16.30
C ALA A 14 21.09 4.33 15.19
N LYS A 15 19.93 4.90 14.83
CA LYS A 15 19.77 5.90 13.76
C LYS A 15 20.36 5.46 12.42
N LYS A 16 20.44 4.14 12.20
CA LYS A 16 21.05 3.55 10.99
C LYS A 16 20.02 3.51 9.87
N LEU A 17 20.00 4.55 9.04
CA LEU A 17 19.16 4.58 7.85
C LEU A 17 19.44 3.37 6.97
N THR A 18 18.36 2.72 6.52
CA THR A 18 18.42 1.50 5.73
C THR A 18 17.67 1.72 4.43
N LEU A 19 18.37 1.65 3.30
CA LEU A 19 17.80 1.85 1.97
C LEU A 19 17.46 0.54 1.25
N ILE A 20 18.01 -0.57 1.73
CA ILE A 20 17.82 -1.91 1.18
C ILE A 20 16.91 -2.69 2.13
N GLY A 21 15.85 -3.27 1.60
CA GLY A 21 14.88 -4.04 2.37
C GLY A 21 15.30 -5.47 2.67
N PRO A 22 14.38 -6.31 3.14
CA PRO A 22 14.67 -7.70 3.44
C PRO A 22 15.05 -8.47 2.17
N PRO A 23 15.94 -9.48 2.26
CA PRO A 23 16.20 -10.37 1.15
C PRO A 23 14.95 -11.19 0.84
N LEU A 24 14.77 -11.51 -0.43
CA LEU A 24 13.82 -12.48 -0.90
C LEU A 24 14.17 -13.88 -0.42
N SER A 25 13.14 -14.67 -0.11
CA SER A 25 13.32 -16.10 0.18
C SER A 25 13.94 -16.85 -1.00
N PHE A 26 13.73 -16.36 -2.23
CA PHE A 26 14.38 -16.85 -3.44
C PHE A 26 15.77 -16.23 -3.59
N GLY A 27 16.82 -17.07 -3.57
CA GLY A 27 18.21 -16.63 -3.72
C GLY A 27 18.98 -16.41 -2.41
N GLN A 28 18.33 -16.57 -1.24
CA GLN A 28 18.94 -16.39 0.08
C GLN A 28 20.10 -17.36 0.39
N TYR A 29 20.28 -18.41 -0.42
CA TYR A 29 21.35 -19.40 -0.31
C TYR A 29 22.23 -19.45 -1.58
N GLY A 30 22.05 -18.50 -2.49
CA GLY A 30 22.78 -18.43 -3.75
C GLY A 30 23.87 -17.36 -3.76
N ILE A 31 24.61 -17.27 -4.87
CA ILE A 31 25.68 -16.28 -5.08
C ILE A 31 25.12 -14.84 -5.23
N ARG A 32 23.83 -14.70 -5.53
CA ARG A 32 23.15 -13.42 -5.74
C ARG A 32 21.85 -13.37 -4.94
N GLU A 33 21.81 -12.48 -3.96
CA GLU A 33 20.60 -12.16 -3.22
C GLU A 33 19.86 -11.00 -3.89
N ILE A 34 18.53 -11.11 -3.98
CA ILE A 34 17.66 -10.03 -4.43
C ILE A 34 16.93 -9.50 -3.19
N TYR A 35 16.81 -8.19 -3.08
CA TYR A 35 16.22 -7.52 -1.91
C TYR A 35 14.92 -6.80 -2.30
N PHE A 36 14.00 -6.74 -1.34
CA PHE A 36 12.84 -5.85 -1.41
C PHE A 36 13.23 -4.40 -1.11
N GLY A 37 12.27 -3.47 -1.28
CA GLY A 37 12.41 -2.12 -0.77
C GLY A 37 12.34 -2.04 0.75
N SER A 38 12.93 -0.99 1.31
CA SER A 38 13.09 -0.80 2.75
C SER A 38 11.86 -0.25 3.47
N LEU A 39 10.79 0.15 2.75
CA LEU A 39 9.66 0.88 3.33
C LEU A 39 8.97 0.12 4.47
N SER A 40 8.90 -1.22 4.42
CA SER A 40 8.32 -2.03 5.49
C SER A 40 9.03 -1.83 6.83
N TYR A 41 10.36 -1.61 6.82
CA TYR A 41 11.11 -1.31 8.04
C TYR A 41 10.70 0.02 8.63
N TYR A 42 10.39 1.04 7.82
CA TYR A 42 9.96 2.34 8.32
C TYR A 42 8.54 2.30 8.90
N PHE A 43 7.64 1.47 8.36
CA PHE A 43 6.38 1.17 9.06
C PHE A 43 6.62 0.44 10.38
N GLY A 44 7.63 -0.44 10.44
CA GLY A 44 8.07 -1.05 11.68
C GLY A 44 8.58 -0.04 12.70
N VAL A 45 9.43 0.90 12.28
CA VAL A 45 9.96 2.01 13.09
C VAL A 45 8.82 2.84 13.66
N LEU A 46 7.85 3.23 12.83
CA LEU A 46 6.69 3.99 13.26
C LEU A 46 5.91 3.24 14.35
N GLY A 47 5.70 1.93 14.16
CA GLY A 47 5.03 1.09 15.14
C GLY A 47 5.78 0.97 16.47
N LEU A 48 7.08 0.74 16.41
CA LEU A 48 7.93 0.68 17.61
C LEU A 48 7.92 2.02 18.36
N MET A 49 8.02 3.13 17.64
CA MET A 49 8.00 4.47 18.23
C MET A 49 6.68 4.77 18.96
N LEU A 50 5.54 4.44 18.35
CA LEU A 50 4.22 4.70 18.96
C LEU A 50 3.89 3.79 20.14
N THR A 51 4.61 2.67 20.30
CA THR A 51 4.34 1.67 21.34
C THR A 51 5.49 1.47 22.31
N ASN A 52 6.40 2.45 22.42
CA ASN A 52 7.55 2.38 23.31
C ASN A 52 8.38 1.09 23.13
N ASN A 53 8.75 0.78 21.88
CA ASN A 53 9.54 -0.39 21.47
C ASN A 53 8.85 -1.76 21.70
N SER A 54 7.53 -1.81 21.79
CA SER A 54 6.81 -3.10 21.83
C SER A 54 6.98 -3.87 20.52
N VAL A 55 7.27 -5.17 20.64
CA VAL A 55 7.41 -6.09 19.50
C VAL A 55 6.13 -6.14 18.63
N PHE A 56 4.97 -5.84 19.23
CA PHE A 56 3.68 -5.80 18.53
C PHE A 56 3.41 -4.47 17.80
N GLY A 57 4.18 -3.41 18.09
CA GLY A 57 3.99 -2.08 17.50
C GLY A 57 3.81 -2.08 15.97
N PRO A 58 4.70 -2.72 15.20
CA PRO A 58 4.56 -2.82 13.74
C PRO A 58 3.25 -3.46 13.26
N ILE A 59 2.70 -4.41 14.04
CA ILE A 59 1.43 -5.08 13.71
C ILE A 59 0.27 -4.11 13.86
N TYR A 60 0.27 -3.27 14.90
CA TYR A 60 -0.78 -2.27 15.09
C TYR A 60 -0.82 -1.23 13.98
N ILE A 61 0.34 -0.87 13.40
CA ILE A 61 0.38 -0.01 12.20
C ILE A 61 -0.35 -0.68 11.04
N ASN A 62 -0.08 -1.96 10.80
CA ASN A 62 -0.74 -2.68 9.71
C ASN A 62 -2.26 -2.81 9.95
N ILE A 63 -2.68 -3.09 11.18
CA ILE A 63 -4.11 -3.14 11.54
C ILE A 63 -4.77 -1.76 11.36
N GLY A 64 -4.13 -0.69 11.82
CA GLY A 64 -4.64 0.68 11.64
C GLY A 64 -4.79 1.07 10.18
N LEU A 65 -3.77 0.75 9.36
CA LEU A 65 -3.85 0.93 7.91
C LEU A 65 -4.96 0.09 7.29
N MET A 66 -5.19 -1.14 7.76
CA MET A 66 -6.31 -1.97 7.27
C MET A 66 -7.66 -1.33 7.58
N ILE A 67 -7.87 -0.78 8.78
CA ILE A 67 -9.14 -0.11 9.12
C ILE A 67 -9.43 1.03 8.14
N ILE A 68 -8.41 1.84 7.83
CA ILE A 68 -8.52 2.89 6.81
C ILE A 68 -8.79 2.28 5.43
N ALA A 69 -8.09 1.20 5.07
CA ALA A 69 -8.25 0.50 3.81
C ALA A 69 -9.68 -0.05 3.63
N LEU A 70 -10.33 -0.54 4.69
CA LEU A 70 -11.70 -1.04 4.66
C LEU A 70 -12.70 0.05 4.28
N TYR A 71 -12.50 1.29 4.73
CA TYR A 71 -13.32 2.42 4.29
C TYR A 71 -13.19 2.65 2.78
N PHE A 72 -11.97 2.64 2.25
CA PHE A 72 -11.73 2.80 0.81
C PHE A 72 -12.22 1.60 0.00
N PHE A 73 -12.10 0.40 0.54
CA PHE A 73 -12.66 -0.82 -0.04
C PHE A 73 -14.19 -0.75 -0.10
N TYR A 74 -14.85 -0.24 0.95
CA TYR A 74 -16.28 0.02 0.94
C TYR A 74 -16.66 1.01 -0.17
N LYS A 75 -15.94 2.13 -0.28
CA LYS A 75 -16.18 3.12 -1.34
C LYS A 75 -16.01 2.51 -2.74
N LEU A 76 -14.99 1.69 -2.92
CA LEU A 76 -14.74 0.93 -4.13
C LEU A 76 -15.92 -0.01 -4.44
N ALA A 77 -16.30 -0.86 -3.49
CA ALA A 77 -17.41 -1.80 -3.63
C ALA A 77 -18.73 -1.08 -3.93
N HIS A 78 -19.01 0.03 -3.26
CA HIS A 78 -20.20 0.85 -3.48
C HIS A 78 -20.24 1.44 -4.89
N GLN A 79 -19.10 1.92 -5.41
CA GLN A 79 -19.01 2.45 -6.77
C GLN A 79 -19.36 1.40 -7.83
N TYR A 80 -18.98 0.13 -7.62
CA TYR A 80 -19.26 -0.96 -8.55
C TYR A 80 -20.67 -1.54 -8.38
N LEU A 81 -21.09 -1.82 -7.15
CA LEU A 81 -22.35 -2.50 -6.86
C LEU A 81 -23.54 -1.56 -6.89
N LYS A 82 -23.32 -0.24 -6.76
CA LYS A 82 -24.34 0.82 -6.70
C LYS A 82 -25.45 0.54 -5.67
N ASN A 83 -25.09 -0.17 -4.60
CA ASN A 83 -26.00 -0.58 -3.54
C ASN A 83 -25.22 -0.62 -2.22
N GLU A 84 -25.67 0.18 -1.25
CA GLU A 84 -25.03 0.34 0.06
C GLU A 84 -24.99 -0.96 0.85
N THR A 85 -26.11 -1.65 0.99
CA THR A 85 -26.19 -2.91 1.75
C THR A 85 -25.25 -3.97 1.17
N LYS A 86 -25.22 -4.14 -0.15
CA LYS A 86 -24.32 -5.10 -0.82
C LYS A 86 -22.85 -4.72 -0.62
N ALA A 87 -22.51 -3.43 -0.72
CA ALA A 87 -21.15 -2.96 -0.49
C ALA A 87 -20.70 -3.17 0.96
N LEU A 88 -21.57 -2.95 1.94
CA LEU A 88 -21.31 -3.24 3.35
C LEU A 88 -21.08 -4.74 3.58
N ILE A 89 -21.95 -5.60 3.03
CA ILE A 89 -21.80 -7.06 3.15
C ILE A 89 -20.46 -7.52 2.57
N VAL A 90 -20.10 -7.08 1.35
CA VAL A 90 -18.82 -7.46 0.72
C VAL A 90 -17.62 -6.94 1.53
N THR A 91 -17.71 -5.72 2.06
CA THR A 91 -16.66 -5.17 2.93
C THR A 91 -16.51 -5.95 4.22
N LEU A 92 -17.63 -6.36 4.83
CA LEU A 92 -17.64 -7.19 6.03
C LEU A 92 -17.04 -8.57 5.76
N MET A 93 -17.42 -9.21 4.64
CA MET A 93 -16.84 -10.48 4.22
C MET A 93 -15.33 -10.37 3.97
N TYR A 94 -14.86 -9.28 3.36
CA TYR A 94 -13.44 -9.02 3.18
C TYR A 94 -12.72 -8.82 4.52
N ALA A 95 -13.29 -8.01 5.42
CA ALA A 95 -12.73 -7.71 6.74
C ALA A 95 -12.62 -8.95 7.64
N LEU A 96 -13.61 -9.85 7.58
CA LEU A 96 -13.67 -11.07 8.38
C LEU A 96 -13.01 -12.28 7.70
N SER A 97 -12.52 -12.13 6.46
CA SER A 97 -11.88 -13.22 5.74
C SER A 97 -10.69 -13.77 6.54
N PRO A 98 -10.63 -15.08 6.80
CA PRO A 98 -9.52 -15.69 7.54
C PRO A 98 -8.16 -15.37 6.93
N LEU A 99 -8.10 -15.24 5.60
CA LEU A 99 -6.90 -14.88 4.85
C LEU A 99 -6.46 -13.44 5.18
N ILE A 100 -7.39 -12.49 5.16
CA ILE A 100 -7.09 -11.09 5.44
C ILE A 100 -6.66 -10.95 6.90
N VAL A 101 -7.41 -11.54 7.81
CA VAL A 101 -7.17 -11.49 9.26
C VAL A 101 -5.84 -12.17 9.64
N SER A 102 -5.43 -13.24 8.96
CA SER A 102 -4.14 -13.89 9.21
C SER A 102 -2.96 -13.03 8.76
N TYR A 103 -3.03 -12.41 7.59
CA TYR A 103 -1.95 -11.56 7.09
C TYR A 103 -1.84 -10.22 7.81
N ILE A 104 -2.94 -9.56 8.19
CA ILE A 104 -2.84 -8.27 8.90
C ILE A 104 -2.25 -8.39 10.30
N ARG A 105 -2.47 -9.53 10.98
CA ARG A 105 -1.94 -9.81 12.32
C ARG A 105 -0.48 -10.26 12.31
N PHE A 106 0.14 -10.30 11.13
CA PHE A 106 1.53 -10.71 10.97
C PHE A 106 2.34 -9.56 10.37
N TYR A 107 3.45 -9.18 11.03
CA TYR A 107 4.38 -8.20 10.48
C TYR A 107 5.33 -8.88 9.47
N TRP A 108 5.01 -8.68 8.19
CA TRP A 108 5.79 -9.14 7.05
C TRP A 108 5.56 -8.22 5.86
N ASN A 109 6.62 -7.99 5.08
CA ASN A 109 6.66 -6.96 4.03
C ASN A 109 5.45 -6.95 3.06
N PRO A 110 5.04 -8.06 2.42
CA PRO A 110 3.89 -8.02 1.52
C PRO A 110 2.56 -7.72 2.20
N ASN A 111 2.44 -7.84 3.52
CA ASN A 111 1.15 -7.65 4.19
C ASN A 111 0.67 -6.19 4.13
N PHE A 112 1.59 -5.22 4.03
CA PHE A 112 1.23 -3.82 3.82
C PHE A 112 0.64 -3.57 2.42
N VAL A 113 0.87 -4.46 1.45
CA VAL A 113 0.20 -4.36 0.14
C VAL A 113 -1.31 -4.52 0.32
N LEU A 114 -1.77 -5.42 1.21
CA LEU A 114 -3.19 -5.66 1.46
C LEU A 114 -3.91 -4.42 2.02
N THR A 115 -3.20 -3.54 2.71
CA THR A 115 -3.76 -2.33 3.33
C THR A 115 -3.64 -1.12 2.41
N ILE A 116 -2.55 -0.99 1.65
CA ILE A 116 -2.38 0.14 0.74
C ILE A 116 -3.15 -0.04 -0.58
N ALA A 117 -3.30 -1.27 -1.06
CA ALA A 117 -3.92 -1.54 -2.38
C ALA A 117 -5.37 -1.07 -2.50
N PRO A 118 -6.29 -1.26 -1.53
CA PRO A 118 -7.66 -0.74 -1.64
C PRO A 118 -7.72 0.79 -1.79
N ILE A 119 -6.82 1.49 -1.09
CA ILE A 119 -6.70 2.96 -1.15
C ILE A 119 -6.23 3.38 -2.56
N PHE A 120 -5.19 2.70 -3.07
CA PHE A 120 -4.69 2.92 -4.42
C PHE A 120 -5.78 2.72 -5.47
N TRP A 121 -6.50 1.59 -5.43
CA TRP A 121 -7.51 1.26 -6.45
C TRP A 121 -8.71 2.22 -6.42
N TYR A 122 -9.16 2.63 -5.24
CA TYR A 122 -10.19 3.65 -5.13
C TYR A 122 -9.74 4.97 -5.75
N LEU A 123 -8.55 5.46 -5.39
CA LEU A 123 -8.02 6.72 -5.92
C LEU A 123 -7.81 6.65 -7.44
N TYR A 124 -7.28 5.53 -7.92
CA TYR A 124 -7.06 5.25 -9.34
C TYR A 124 -8.36 5.39 -10.14
N LEU A 125 -9.43 4.73 -9.70
CA LEU A 125 -10.72 4.84 -10.38
C LEU A 125 -11.35 6.23 -10.25
N SER A 126 -11.14 6.89 -9.11
CA SER A 126 -11.64 8.25 -8.88
C SER A 126 -11.00 9.29 -9.81
N CYS A 127 -9.85 8.98 -10.43
CA CYS A 127 -9.22 9.83 -11.44
C CYS A 127 -10.10 9.94 -12.70
N PHE A 128 -10.79 8.87 -13.09
CA PHE A 128 -11.66 8.88 -14.27
C PHE A 128 -12.96 9.66 -14.05
N ASN A 129 -13.39 9.84 -12.81
CA ASN A 129 -14.66 10.49 -12.48
C ASN A 129 -14.50 11.98 -12.06
N SER A 130 -13.28 12.51 -12.02
CA SER A 130 -13.05 13.90 -11.62
C SER A 130 -13.50 14.87 -12.72
N LYS A 131 -14.42 15.78 -12.38
CA LYS A 131 -14.83 16.91 -13.25
C LYS A 131 -13.97 18.16 -13.04
N ASN A 132 -13.33 18.28 -11.87
CA ASN A 132 -12.45 19.40 -11.55
C ASN A 132 -10.98 19.03 -11.90
N PRO A 133 -10.28 19.86 -12.72
CA PRO A 133 -8.92 19.58 -13.18
C PRO A 133 -7.88 19.59 -12.06
N ASN A 134 -7.95 20.52 -11.10
CA ASN A 134 -7.00 20.59 -9.98
C ASN A 134 -7.14 19.37 -9.05
N MET A 135 -8.39 18.96 -8.79
CA MET A 135 -8.67 17.74 -8.04
C MET A 135 -8.23 16.48 -8.80
N SER A 136 -8.20 16.53 -10.14
CA SER A 136 -7.68 15.43 -10.97
C SER A 136 -6.17 15.30 -10.82
N PHE A 137 -5.42 16.41 -10.82
CA PHE A 137 -3.97 16.40 -10.65
C PHE A 137 -3.54 15.82 -9.29
N ILE A 138 -4.15 16.27 -8.19
CA ILE A 138 -3.85 15.76 -6.84
C ILE A 138 -4.08 14.25 -6.78
N LYS A 139 -5.19 13.75 -7.34
CA LYS A 139 -5.49 12.32 -7.37
C LYS A 139 -4.46 11.53 -8.18
N ILE A 140 -4.03 12.04 -9.33
CA ILE A 140 -3.00 11.40 -10.17
C ILE A 140 -1.67 11.33 -9.42
N PHE A 141 -1.26 12.44 -8.79
CA PHE A 141 -0.06 12.48 -7.96
C PHE A 141 -0.11 11.45 -6.82
N LEU A 142 -1.23 11.41 -6.08
CA LEU A 142 -1.43 10.43 -5.00
C LEU A 142 -1.45 8.99 -5.53
N CYS A 143 -2.01 8.73 -6.70
CA CYS A 143 -1.95 7.41 -7.34
C CYS A 143 -0.51 7.01 -7.67
N GLY A 144 0.29 7.93 -8.23
CA GLY A 144 1.71 7.70 -8.50
C GLY A 144 2.50 7.43 -7.22
N LEU A 145 2.27 8.24 -6.17
CA LEU A 145 2.88 8.05 -4.85
C LEU A 145 2.56 6.66 -4.28
N LEU A 146 1.28 6.31 -4.18
CA LEU A 146 0.85 5.01 -3.65
C LEU A 146 1.33 3.84 -4.52
N GLY A 147 1.34 4.00 -5.84
CA GLY A 147 1.89 3.02 -6.77
C GLY A 147 3.38 2.77 -6.50
N GLY A 148 4.15 3.84 -6.28
CA GLY A 148 5.56 3.76 -5.87
C GLY A 148 5.73 3.06 -4.51
N LEU A 149 4.89 3.36 -3.52
CA LEU A 149 4.91 2.67 -2.23
C LEU A 149 4.63 1.17 -2.38
N LEU A 150 3.63 0.80 -3.19
CA LEU A 150 3.28 -0.60 -3.45
C LEU A 150 4.44 -1.37 -4.11
N ILE A 151 5.12 -0.76 -5.08
CA ILE A 151 6.31 -1.35 -5.72
C ILE A 151 7.44 -1.51 -4.70
N ASN A 152 7.66 -0.51 -3.84
CA ASN A 152 8.70 -0.57 -2.81
C ASN A 152 8.44 -1.70 -1.80
N LEU A 153 7.18 -1.88 -1.40
CA LEU A 153 6.78 -2.97 -0.51
C LEU A 153 6.97 -4.34 -1.18
N HIS A 154 6.53 -4.49 -2.44
CA HIS A 154 6.59 -5.77 -3.12
C HIS A 154 6.63 -5.62 -4.65
N TYR A 155 7.78 -5.90 -5.26
CA TYR A 155 7.99 -5.69 -6.71
C TYR A 155 7.10 -6.55 -7.61
N PHE A 156 6.52 -7.66 -7.13
CA PHE A 156 5.54 -8.42 -7.92
C PHE A 156 4.28 -7.60 -8.26
N VAL A 157 4.03 -6.50 -7.55
CA VAL A 157 2.94 -5.57 -7.84
C VAL A 157 3.30 -4.63 -9.01
N ALA A 158 4.58 -4.52 -9.37
CA ALA A 158 5.06 -3.55 -10.36
C ALA A 158 4.41 -3.69 -11.75
N PRO A 159 4.28 -4.89 -12.36
CA PRO A 159 3.63 -5.01 -13.67
C PRO A 159 2.20 -4.46 -13.67
N VAL A 160 1.43 -4.73 -12.62
CA VAL A 160 0.05 -4.28 -12.48
C VAL A 160 0.00 -2.75 -12.33
N ILE A 161 0.88 -2.17 -11.52
CA ILE A 161 0.94 -0.72 -11.31
C ILE A 161 1.38 0.01 -12.59
N PHE A 162 2.39 -0.49 -13.29
CA PHE A 162 2.83 0.10 -14.55
C PHE A 162 1.73 0.07 -15.61
N LEU A 163 1.03 -1.05 -15.77
CA LEU A 163 -0.10 -1.16 -16.70
C LEU A 163 -1.24 -0.21 -16.32
N ALA A 164 -1.57 -0.11 -15.03
CA ALA A 164 -2.60 0.81 -14.54
C ALA A 164 -2.23 2.28 -14.83
N ILE A 165 -1.02 2.70 -14.48
CA ILE A 165 -0.53 4.07 -14.73
C ILE A 165 -0.47 4.36 -16.24
N PHE A 166 0.03 3.41 -17.05
CA PHE A 166 0.08 3.55 -18.50
C PHE A 166 -1.33 3.75 -19.10
N TYR A 167 -2.30 2.93 -18.69
CA TYR A 167 -3.69 3.07 -19.12
C TYR A 167 -4.30 4.41 -18.68
N LEU A 168 -3.99 4.87 -17.46
CA LEU A 168 -4.40 6.17 -16.95
C LEU A 168 -3.89 7.29 -17.87
N PHE A 169 -2.61 7.28 -18.25
CA PHE A 169 -2.06 8.28 -19.16
C PHE A 169 -2.76 8.31 -20.53
N ILE A 170 -3.05 7.14 -21.11
CA ILE A 170 -3.80 7.05 -22.37
C ILE A 170 -5.16 7.74 -22.24
N LYS A 171 -5.93 7.37 -21.21
CA LYS A 171 -7.30 7.90 -21.02
C LYS A 171 -7.37 9.37 -20.62
N LEU A 172 -6.33 9.89 -19.95
CA LEU A 172 -6.29 11.30 -19.57
C LEU A 172 -5.81 12.20 -20.71
N LYS A 173 -4.98 11.69 -21.63
CA LYS A 173 -4.62 12.40 -22.88
C LYS A 173 -5.87 12.77 -23.68
N ASP A 174 -6.84 11.86 -23.74
CA ASP A 174 -8.11 12.07 -24.45
C ASP A 174 -8.99 13.16 -23.79
N LYS A 175 -8.78 13.44 -22.49
CA LYS A 175 -9.60 14.37 -21.71
C LYS A 175 -9.15 15.84 -21.79
N LYS A 176 -8.18 16.21 -22.64
CA LYS A 176 -7.57 17.57 -22.68
C LYS A 176 -7.24 18.07 -21.27
N ILE A 177 -6.66 17.23 -20.42
CA ILE A 177 -6.10 17.68 -19.15
C ILE A 177 -4.80 18.39 -19.51
N SER A 178 -4.87 19.71 -19.66
CA SER A 178 -3.73 20.55 -20.00
C SER A 178 -2.67 20.42 -18.91
N PHE A 179 -1.62 19.66 -19.19
CA PHE A 179 -0.43 19.51 -18.35
C PHE A 179 0.43 20.79 -18.31
N LEU A 180 -0.07 21.92 -18.82
CA LEU A 180 0.70 23.08 -19.29
C LEU A 180 0.16 24.45 -18.82
N TYR A 181 -0.67 24.49 -17.79
CA TYR A 181 -1.09 25.76 -17.14
C TYR A 181 -0.72 25.80 -15.65
N ILE A 182 0.56 25.50 -15.37
CA ILE A 182 1.29 26.04 -14.22
C ILE A 182 2.37 26.93 -14.82
#